data_AF-A0A7X0MTI5-F1
#
_entry.id   AF-A0A7X0MTI5-F1
#
_cell.length_a   1.000
_cell.length_b   1.000
_cell.length_c   1.000
_cell.angle_alpha   90.00
_cell.angle_beta   90.00
_cell.angle_gamma   90.00
#
_symmetry.space_group_name_H-M   'P 1'
#
loop_
_entity.id
_entity.type
_entity.pdbx_description
1 polymer ?
#
loop_
_entity_poly.entity_id
_entity_poly.type
_entity_poly.pdbx_seq_one_letter_code
_entity_poly.pdbx_strand_id
1 'polypeptide(L)'
;MLRIDETRWIKTGVEFTDGERFLSTVVTNGSSDWSVSQPFQGLEDFIIRITLKNGAARIQASSDGKVWPLLRLAPFPSADRYLIGPTACTPERGGLNVHFSDFDVGEAIRSDLHDLSV
;
A
#
# COMPACT_ATOMS: atom_id res chain seq x y z
N MET A 1 -0.52 -6.62 0.96
CA MET A 1 -2.00 -6.54 0.93
C MET A 1 -2.57 -6.55 2.33
N LEU A 2 -3.55 -5.69 2.58
CA LEU A 2 -4.46 -5.73 3.72
C LEU A 2 -5.77 -6.39 3.27
N ARG A 3 -6.33 -7.34 4.02
CA ARG A 3 -7.47 -8.13 3.59
C ARG A 3 -8.40 -8.50 4.73
N ILE A 4 -9.70 -8.42 4.48
CA ILE A 4 -10.74 -9.02 5.33
C ILE A 4 -11.21 -10.32 4.65
N ASP A 5 -11.58 -10.25 3.37
CA ASP A 5 -12.06 -11.38 2.56
C ASP A 5 -11.84 -11.14 1.05
N GLU A 6 -12.44 -11.95 0.18
CA GLU A 6 -12.33 -11.87 -1.28
C GLU A 6 -12.94 -10.62 -1.91
N THR A 7 -13.89 -9.99 -1.24
CA THR A 7 -14.58 -8.79 -1.69
C THR A 7 -14.10 -7.52 -0.97
N ARG A 8 -13.28 -7.66 0.08
CA ARG A 8 -12.80 -6.55 0.92
C ARG A 8 -11.30 -6.64 1.19
N TRP A 9 -10.52 -5.88 0.41
CA TRP A 9 -9.06 -5.88 0.49
C TRP A 9 -8.44 -4.59 -0.08
N ILE A 10 -7.20 -4.33 0.28
CA ILE A 10 -6.34 -3.29 -0.30
C ILE A 10 -5.04 -3.95 -0.75
N LYS A 11 -4.69 -3.81 -2.03
CA LYS A 11 -3.33 -4.10 -2.52
C LYS A 11 -2.65 -2.77 -2.84
N THR A 12 -1.38 -2.67 -2.46
CA THR A 12 -0.56 -1.50 -2.74
C THR A 12 0.89 -1.93 -2.92
N GLY A 13 1.61 -1.24 -3.80
CA GLY A 13 2.98 -1.57 -4.19
C GLY A 13 3.31 -1.00 -5.56
N VAL A 14 4.41 -1.44 -6.15
CA VAL A 14 4.77 -1.05 -7.52
C VAL A 14 3.98 -1.87 -8.55
N GLU A 15 3.54 -1.22 -9.61
CA GLU A 15 2.89 -1.83 -10.77
C GLU A 15 3.50 -1.25 -12.04
N PHE A 16 3.72 -2.10 -13.04
CA PHE A 16 4.18 -1.67 -14.36
C PHE A 16 2.95 -1.48 -15.24
N THR A 17 2.64 -0.23 -15.58
CA THR A 17 1.51 0.16 -16.43
C THR A 17 1.93 1.24 -17.39
N ASP A 18 1.39 1.21 -18.61
CA ASP A 18 1.63 2.23 -19.65
C ASP A 18 3.11 2.46 -19.98
N GLY A 19 3.92 1.39 -19.86
CA GLY A 19 5.36 1.43 -20.14
C GLY A 19 6.24 1.92 -18.99
N GLU A 20 5.66 2.27 -17.84
CA GLU A 20 6.36 2.86 -16.71
C GLU A 20 6.00 2.19 -15.38
N ARG A 21 6.82 2.45 -14.35
CA ARG A 21 6.56 1.97 -12.98
C ARG A 21 5.80 3.03 -12.21
N PHE A 22 4.72 2.62 -11.55
CA PHE A 22 3.94 3.47 -10.66
C PHE A 22 3.78 2.81 -9.30
N LEU A 23 3.67 3.63 -8.24
CA LEU A 23 3.06 3.16 -7.01
C LEU A 23 1.55 3.14 -7.21
N SER A 24 1.00 1.94 -7.08
CA SER A 24 -0.39 1.59 -7.32
C SER A 24 -1.06 1.24 -6.02
N THR A 25 -2.31 1.67 -5.85
CA THR A 25 -3.19 1.21 -4.77
C THR A 25 -4.56 0.88 -5.33
N VAL A 26 -5.03 -0.34 -5.08
CA VAL A 26 -6.41 -0.76 -5.34
C VAL A 26 -7.10 -0.99 -4.00
N VAL A 27 -8.21 -0.29 -3.78
CA VAL A 27 -9.11 -0.50 -2.65
C VAL A 27 -10.35 -1.22 -3.17
N THR A 28 -10.61 -2.41 -2.65
CA THR A 28 -11.77 -3.22 -3.02
C THR A 28 -12.72 -3.33 -1.84
N ASN A 29 -13.96 -2.89 -2.04
CA ASN A 29 -15.09 -3.08 -1.14
C ASN A 29 -16.34 -3.37 -1.96
N GLY A 30 -16.53 -4.63 -2.34
CA GLY A 30 -17.46 -5.06 -3.38
C GLY A 30 -16.92 -4.76 -4.79
N SER A 31 -16.59 -3.49 -5.05
CA SER A 31 -15.97 -3.02 -6.30
C SER A 31 -14.55 -2.54 -6.05
N SER A 32 -13.68 -2.67 -7.06
CA SER A 32 -12.29 -2.21 -7.02
C SER A 32 -12.15 -0.78 -7.53
N ASP A 33 -11.53 0.07 -6.72
CA ASP A 33 -11.15 1.46 -7.03
C ASP A 33 -9.62 1.55 -7.08
N TRP A 34 -9.08 1.97 -8.21
CA TRP A 34 -7.64 1.96 -8.51
C TRP A 34 -7.10 3.37 -8.67
N SER A 35 -5.89 3.60 -8.15
CA SER A 35 -5.11 4.80 -8.39
C SER A 35 -3.62 4.48 -8.52
N VAL A 36 -2.92 5.31 -9.28
CA VAL A 36 -1.48 5.27 -9.48
C VAL A 36 -0.86 6.64 -9.21
N SER A 37 0.38 6.66 -8.74
CA SER A 37 1.15 7.88 -8.48
C SER A 37 2.66 7.61 -8.52
N GLN A 38 3.45 8.69 -8.62
CA GLN A 38 4.91 8.68 -8.52
C GLN A 38 5.35 9.76 -7.52
N PRO A 39 5.21 9.52 -6.20
CA PRO A 39 5.52 10.53 -5.19
C PRO A 39 7.02 10.85 -5.05
N PHE A 40 7.89 9.99 -5.58
CA PHE A 40 9.34 10.15 -5.61
C PHE A 40 9.93 9.46 -6.83
N GLN A 41 11.18 9.80 -7.14
CA GLN A 41 11.95 9.23 -8.24
C GLN A 41 12.61 7.92 -7.81
N GLY A 42 12.72 6.96 -8.72
CA GLY A 42 13.25 5.63 -8.45
C GLY A 42 12.25 4.75 -7.69
N LEU A 43 11.89 3.62 -8.28
CA LEU A 43 10.96 2.62 -7.70
C LEU A 43 11.60 1.23 -7.69
N GLU A 44 12.93 1.18 -7.63
CA GLU A 44 13.72 -0.05 -7.50
C GLU A 44 13.62 -0.63 -6.09
N ASP A 45 13.58 0.24 -5.07
CA ASP A 45 13.45 -0.10 -3.65
C ASP A 45 12.59 0.95 -2.95
N PHE A 46 11.68 0.51 -2.09
CA PHE A 46 10.73 1.38 -1.41
C PHE A 46 10.07 0.67 -0.23
N ILE A 47 9.59 1.47 0.71
CA ILE A 47 8.89 1.01 1.90
C ILE A 47 7.43 1.43 1.78
N ILE A 48 6.52 0.52 2.13
CA ILE A 48 5.09 0.81 2.23
C ILE A 48 4.66 0.78 3.70
N ARG A 49 3.92 1.80 4.11
CA ARG A 49 3.26 1.86 5.43
C ARG A 49 1.76 1.92 5.23
N ILE A 50 1.02 1.02 5.88
CA ILE A 50 -0.45 1.04 5.93
C ILE A 50 -0.86 1.26 7.38
N THR A 51 -1.61 2.32 7.65
CA THR A 51 -2.21 2.59 8.96
C THR A 51 -3.72 2.48 8.85
N LEU A 52 -4.31 1.63 9.69
CA LEU A 52 -5.76 1.59 9.90
C LEU A 52 -6.11 2.36 11.17
N LYS A 53 -6.97 3.38 11.05
CA LYS A 53 -7.44 4.16 12.19
C LYS A 53 -8.80 4.78 11.86
N ASN A 54 -9.74 4.71 12.79
CA ASN A 54 -11.05 5.37 12.70
C ASN A 54 -11.81 5.08 11.38
N GLY A 55 -11.80 3.83 10.92
CA GLY A 55 -12.49 3.41 9.68
C GLY A 55 -11.82 3.87 8.38
N ALA A 56 -10.57 4.35 8.45
CA ALA A 56 -9.80 4.76 7.28
C ALA A 56 -8.47 4.00 7.19
N ALA A 57 -8.07 3.68 5.96
CA ALA A 57 -6.74 3.22 5.61
C ALA A 57 -5.93 4.40 5.05
N ARG A 58 -4.84 4.75 5.73
CA ARG A 58 -3.79 5.67 5.27
C ARG A 58 -2.66 4.83 4.69
N ILE A 59 -2.38 5.00 3.40
CA ILE A 59 -1.30 4.32 2.68
C ILE A 59 -0.25 5.36 2.33
N GLN A 60 0.97 5.13 2.79
CA GLN A 60 2.14 5.94 2.50
C GLN A 60 3.24 5.09 1.91
N ALA A 61 4.14 5.73 1.19
CA ALA A 61 5.37 5.11 0.71
C ALA A 61 6.57 6.00 1.06
N SER A 62 7.76 5.40 1.07
CA SER A 62 9.01 6.12 1.24
C SER A 62 10.12 5.43 0.46
N SER A 63 11.04 6.21 -0.10
CA SER A 63 12.28 5.71 -0.71
C SER A 63 13.47 5.71 0.26
N ASP A 64 13.36 6.39 1.41
CA ASP A 64 14.48 6.61 2.33
C ASP A 64 14.14 6.33 3.81
N GLY A 65 12.89 5.99 4.10
CA GLY A 65 12.37 5.79 5.46
C GLY A 65 12.19 7.07 6.28
N LYS A 66 12.45 8.25 5.69
CA LYS A 66 12.42 9.55 6.39
C LYS A 66 11.23 10.39 5.94
N VAL A 67 10.95 10.43 4.64
CA VAL A 67 9.83 11.19 4.07
C VAL A 67 8.75 10.22 3.60
N TRP A 68 7.52 10.41 4.05
CA TRP A 68 6.40 9.50 3.85
C TRP A 68 5.22 10.14 3.10
N PRO A 69 5.34 10.43 1.79
CA PRO A 69 4.21 10.94 1.00
C PRO A 69 2.98 10.01 1.06
N LEU A 70 1.80 10.64 1.08
CA LEU A 70 0.53 9.93 1.01
C LEU A 70 0.31 9.38 -0.40
N LEU A 71 0.03 8.08 -0.52
CA LEU A 71 -0.44 7.46 -1.77
C LEU A 71 -1.97 7.48 -1.85
N ARG A 72 -2.63 7.12 -0.75
CA ARG A 72 -4.07 6.97 -0.69
C ARG A 72 -4.56 7.13 0.74
N LEU A 73 -5.67 7.84 0.90
CA LEU A 73 -6.50 7.80 2.10
C LEU A 73 -7.89 7.35 1.65
N ALA A 74 -8.39 6.25 2.21
CA ALA A 74 -9.69 5.71 1.81
C ALA A 74 -10.43 5.11 3.01
N PRO A 75 -11.78 5.13 3.02
CA PRO A 75 -12.55 4.34 3.95
C PRO A 75 -12.19 2.85 3.81
N PHE A 76 -12.08 2.14 4.93
CA PHE A 76 -11.93 0.69 4.94
C PHE A 76 -12.71 0.10 6.12
N PRO A 77 -13.53 -0.95 5.91
CA PRO A 77 -14.47 -1.40 6.91
C PRO A 77 -13.79 -1.93 8.17
N SER A 78 -14.45 -1.70 9.32
CA SER A 78 -14.10 -2.32 10.59
C SER A 78 -14.33 -3.83 10.52
N ALA A 79 -13.41 -4.61 11.08
CA ALA A 79 -13.50 -6.06 11.19
C ALA A 79 -12.79 -6.53 12.47
N ASP A 80 -13.22 -7.66 13.02
CA ASP A 80 -12.60 -8.27 14.20
C ASP A 80 -11.18 -8.76 13.92
N ARG A 81 -10.89 -9.06 12.64
CA ARG A 81 -9.59 -9.52 12.18
C ARG A 81 -9.28 -9.00 10.79
N TYR A 82 -8.02 -8.65 10.60
CA TYR A 82 -7.42 -8.35 9.31
C TYR A 82 -6.29 -9.33 9.03
N LEU A 83 -6.11 -9.67 7.76
CA LEU A 83 -4.90 -10.30 7.23
C LEU A 83 -4.03 -9.20 6.62
N ILE A 84 -2.74 -9.23 6.90
CA ILE A 84 -1.75 -8.31 6.34
C ILE A 84 -0.49 -9.09 5.96
N GLY A 85 0.08 -8.79 4.81
CA GLY A 85 1.34 -9.39 4.41
C GLY A 85 1.80 -9.03 3.00
N PRO A 86 3.00 -9.49 2.61
CA PRO A 86 3.55 -9.32 1.26
C PRO A 86 2.64 -9.88 0.17
N THR A 87 2.64 -9.24 -1.00
CA THR A 87 1.92 -9.73 -2.19
C THR A 87 2.69 -9.39 -3.45
N ALA A 88 2.78 -10.35 -4.37
CA ALA A 88 3.33 -10.19 -5.71
C ALA A 88 2.38 -10.82 -6.73
N CYS A 89 2.24 -10.22 -7.90
CA CYS A 89 1.31 -10.67 -8.93
C CYS A 89 1.93 -10.49 -10.31
N THR A 90 1.66 -11.44 -11.20
CA THR A 90 2.07 -11.35 -12.60
C THR A 90 0.92 -11.75 -13.53
N PRO A 91 0.03 -10.80 -13.89
CA PRO A 91 -1.20 -11.13 -14.63
C PRO A 91 -0.95 -11.76 -16.01
N GLU A 92 0.11 -11.33 -16.70
CA GLU A 92 0.38 -11.75 -18.09
C GLU A 92 1.38 -12.90 -18.22
N ARG A 93 2.46 -12.89 -17.44
CA ARG A 93 3.59 -13.84 -17.56
C ARG A 93 4.32 -14.05 -16.24
N GLY A 94 4.87 -15.22 -15.99
CA GLY A 94 5.67 -15.46 -14.78
C GLY A 94 7.06 -14.80 -14.80
N GLY A 95 7.82 -14.99 -13.70
CA GLY A 95 9.24 -14.62 -13.61
C GLY A 95 9.55 -13.38 -12.77
N LEU A 96 8.55 -12.72 -12.19
CA LEU A 96 8.78 -11.63 -11.23
C LEU A 96 9.44 -12.19 -9.96
N ASN A 97 10.61 -11.67 -9.64
CA ASN A 97 11.34 -11.98 -8.42
C ASN A 97 11.28 -10.77 -7.49
N VAL A 98 10.77 -10.95 -6.27
CA VAL A 98 10.58 -9.87 -5.30
C VAL A 98 11.20 -10.30 -3.98
N HIS A 99 11.98 -9.40 -3.39
CA HIS A 99 12.47 -9.55 -2.03
C HIS A 99 11.63 -8.65 -1.11
N PHE A 100 11.13 -9.22 -0.02
CA PHE A 100 10.48 -8.46 1.04
C PHE A 100 11.33 -8.60 2.30
N SER A 101 11.67 -7.47 2.92
CA SER A 101 12.39 -7.38 4.19
C SER A 101 11.62 -6.47 5.16
N ASP A 102 12.09 -6.38 6.41
CA ASP A 102 11.66 -5.38 7.39
C ASP A 102 10.14 -5.32 7.63
N PHE A 103 9.47 -6.48 7.57
CA PHE A 103 8.04 -6.59 7.85
C PHE A 103 7.77 -6.44 9.35
N ASP A 104 7.04 -5.38 9.72
CA ASP A 104 6.63 -5.09 11.09
C ASP A 104 5.14 -4.73 11.17
N VAL A 105 4.52 -5.06 12.31
CA VAL A 105 3.12 -4.75 12.61
C VAL A 105 3.03 -4.27 14.05
N GLY A 106 2.53 -3.03 14.23
CA GLY A 106 2.39 -2.40 15.53
C GLY A 106 1.16 -1.51 15.65
N GLU A 107 1.15 -0.65 16.66
CA GLU A 107 0.09 0.34 16.85
C GLU A 107 0.00 1.31 15.66
N ALA A 108 -1.20 1.85 15.43
CA ALA A 108 -1.41 2.90 14.44
C ALA A 108 -0.56 4.14 14.78
N ILE A 109 0.08 4.71 13.77
CA ILE A 109 0.88 5.95 13.94
C ILE A 109 0.00 7.11 14.43
N ARG A 110 0.64 8.03 15.15
CA ARG A 110 -0.02 9.20 15.75
C ARG A 110 0.22 10.50 14.98
N SER A 111 1.12 10.49 13.99
CA SER A 111 1.44 11.65 13.18
C SER A 111 0.22 12.17 12.39
N ASP A 112 0.18 13.48 12.22
CA ASP A 112 -0.85 14.15 11.44
C ASP A 112 -0.78 13.74 9.96
N LEU A 113 -1.89 13.90 9.23
CA LEU A 113 -1.99 13.47 7.83
C LEU A 113 -0.96 14.16 6.92
N HIS A 114 -0.70 15.44 7.18
CA HIS A 114 0.23 16.26 6.39
C HIS A 114 1.64 16.31 6.97
N ASP A 115 1.88 15.65 8.11
CA ASP A 115 3.22 15.41 8.60
C ASP A 115 3.82 14.24 7.81
N LEU A 116 4.86 14.55 7.04
CA LEU A 116 5.58 13.60 6.20
C LEU A 116 6.77 12.96 6.92
N SER A 117 7.06 13.40 8.15
CA SER A 117 8.11 12.82 8.97
C SER A 117 7.70 11.46 9.57
N VAL A 118 8.63 10.82 10.27
CA VAL A 118 8.51 9.41 10.71
C VAL A 118 7.45 9.21 11.77
#